data_AF-A0A3S4H2C2-F1
#
_entry.id   AF-A0A3S4H2C2-F1
#
_cell.length_a   1.000
_cell.length_b   1.000
_cell.length_c   1.000
_cell.angle_alpha   90.00
_cell.angle_beta   90.00
_cell.angle_gamma   90.00
#
_symmetry.space_group_name_H-M   'P 1'
#
loop_
_entity.id
_entity.type
_entity.pdbx_description
1 polymer ?
#
loop_
_entity_poly.entity_id
_entity_poly.type
_entity_poly.pdbx_seq_one_letter_code
_entity_poly.pdbx_strand_id
1 'polypeptide(L)'
;MFHAPTTQGMGAFRTLGELNSCEGDPASHFSFGLGFFFNAWASSVAAGSFTQDVDHRIIPNWGAAALMLKNRNVGETLHDPKKMAISCGIIGMIVVAFLNLTASSVPEALQVTAVKVLVPAANLLVNTVMPVIFWLAAIDAGKKIRLLGDDFRRRRAADYG
;
A
#
# COMPACT_ATOMS: atom_id res chain seq x y z
N MET A 1 -11.10 -10.60 9.77
CA MET A 1 -10.65 -12.01 9.95
C MET A 1 -9.66 -12.30 8.83
N PHE A 2 -8.44 -12.74 9.15
CA PHE A 2 -7.40 -13.02 8.15
C PHE A 2 -7.85 -14.16 7.22
N HIS A 3 -7.96 -13.88 5.92
CA HIS A 3 -8.28 -14.90 4.94
C HIS A 3 -7.01 -15.36 4.23
N ALA A 4 -6.64 -16.62 4.43
CA ALA A 4 -5.62 -17.30 3.67
C ALA A 4 -6.30 -18.07 2.53
N PRO A 5 -6.08 -17.72 1.25
CA PRO A 5 -6.67 -18.45 0.13
C PRO A 5 -6.15 -19.90 0.08
N THR A 6 -7.01 -20.84 -0.33
CA THR A 6 -6.70 -22.27 -0.42
C THR A 6 -5.69 -22.60 -1.52
N THR A 7 -5.60 -21.75 -2.54
CA THR A 7 -4.56 -21.77 -3.59
C THR A 7 -4.03 -20.35 -3.78
N GLN A 8 -2.70 -20.19 -3.79
CA GLN A 8 -2.06 -18.90 -4.01
C GLN A 8 -0.83 -19.06 -4.89
N GLY A 9 -0.63 -18.13 -5.82
CA GLY A 9 0.57 -18.09 -6.65
C GLY A 9 1.81 -17.86 -5.78
N MET A 10 2.92 -18.50 -6.15
CA MET A 10 4.21 -18.30 -5.49
C MET A 10 4.58 -16.80 -5.56
N GLY A 11 4.58 -16.11 -4.41
CA GLY A 11 4.81 -14.65 -4.32
C GLY A 11 3.60 -13.79 -3.91
N ALA A 12 2.37 -14.33 -3.93
CA ALA A 12 1.16 -13.59 -3.56
C ALA A 12 1.03 -13.31 -2.04
N PHE A 13 1.81 -13.99 -1.20
CA PHE A 13 1.79 -13.85 0.27
C PHE A 13 1.97 -12.40 0.73
N ARG A 14 2.85 -11.65 0.05
CA ARG A 14 3.12 -10.25 0.43
C ARG A 14 1.90 -9.37 0.16
N THR A 15 1.35 -9.44 -1.05
CA THR A 15 0.16 -8.69 -1.45
C THR A 15 -1.06 -9.09 -0.61
N LEU A 16 -1.25 -10.38 -0.34
CA LEU A 16 -2.32 -10.88 0.52
C LEU A 16 -2.17 -10.42 1.97
N GLY A 17 -0.94 -10.36 2.50
CA GLY A 17 -0.67 -9.81 3.83
C GLY A 17 -1.01 -8.32 3.91
N GLU A 18 -0.61 -7.54 2.90
CA GLU A 18 -0.86 -6.10 2.81
C GLU A 18 -2.36 -5.79 2.63
N LEU A 19 -3.08 -6.59 1.85
CA LEU A 19 -4.54 -6.47 1.70
C LEU A 19 -5.27 -6.83 3.00
N ASN A 20 -4.84 -7.89 3.69
CA ASN A 20 -5.42 -8.25 4.99
C ASN A 20 -5.15 -7.21 6.07
N SER A 21 -4.00 -6.52 6.04
CA SER A 21 -3.68 -5.46 7.02
C SER A 21 -4.55 -4.21 6.92
N CYS A 22 -5.27 -4.03 5.81
CA CYS A 22 -6.22 -2.93 5.65
C CYS A 22 -7.61 -3.26 6.23
N GLU A 23 -7.82 -4.48 6.75
CA GLU A 23 -9.02 -4.93 7.48
C GLU A 23 -10.38 -4.65 6.82
N GLY A 24 -10.43 -4.44 5.50
CA GLY A 24 -11.68 -4.12 4.80
C GLY A 24 -12.00 -2.63 4.72
N ASP A 25 -11.13 -1.73 5.19
CA ASP A 25 -11.33 -0.28 5.11
C ASP A 25 -10.84 0.29 3.78
N PRO A 26 -11.72 0.88 2.94
CA PRO A 26 -11.34 1.46 1.65
C PRO A 26 -10.31 2.59 1.76
N ALA A 27 -10.36 3.39 2.84
CA ALA A 27 -9.43 4.51 3.01
C ALA A 27 -8.01 4.02 3.31
N SER A 28 -7.89 2.96 4.11
CA SER A 28 -6.62 2.28 4.39
C SER A 28 -6.00 1.66 3.14
N HIS A 29 -6.81 0.97 2.32
CA HIS A 29 -6.35 0.44 1.02
C HIS A 29 -5.87 1.55 0.06
N PHE A 30 -6.62 2.65 -0.06
CA PHE A 30 -6.22 3.75 -0.93
C PHE A 30 -4.93 4.43 -0.46
N SER A 31 -4.83 4.72 0.84
CA SER A 31 -3.67 5.37 1.46
C SER A 31 -2.42 4.51 1.37
N PHE A 32 -2.57 3.19 1.54
CA PHE A 32 -1.48 2.24 1.38
C PHE A 32 -0.94 2.25 -0.06
N GLY A 33 -1.82 2.18 -1.06
CA GLY A 33 -1.41 2.27 -2.47
C GLY A 33 -0.74 3.61 -2.82
N LEU A 34 -1.24 4.73 -2.29
CA LEU A 34 -0.65 6.06 -2.49
C LEU A 34 0.79 6.16 -1.96
N GLY A 35 1.08 5.51 -0.84
CA GLY A 35 2.43 5.51 -0.25
C GLY A 35 3.51 4.96 -1.19
N PHE A 36 3.15 4.00 -2.05
CA PHE A 36 4.07 3.43 -3.05
C PHE A 36 3.93 4.10 -4.43
N PHE A 37 2.79 4.75 -4.71
CA PHE A 37 2.53 5.39 -6.00
C PHE A 37 3.56 6.46 -6.35
N PHE A 38 3.89 7.37 -5.44
CA PHE A 38 4.84 8.44 -5.74
C PHE A 38 6.25 7.93 -6.03
N ASN A 39 6.65 6.83 -5.39
CA ASN A 39 7.91 6.16 -5.67
C ASN A 39 7.91 5.50 -7.06
N ALA A 40 6.86 4.75 -7.38
CA ALA A 40 6.68 4.13 -8.69
C ALA A 40 6.56 5.16 -9.82
N TRP A 41 5.87 6.27 -9.57
CA TRP A 41 5.72 7.38 -10.50
C TRP A 41 7.04 8.09 -10.78
N ALA A 42 7.81 8.42 -9.73
CA ALA A 42 9.14 8.99 -9.88
C ALA A 42 10.06 8.09 -10.72
N SER A 43 10.00 6.77 -10.48
CA SER A 43 10.76 5.77 -11.25
C SER A 43 10.27 5.66 -12.70
N SER A 44 8.97 5.67 -12.95
CA SER A 44 8.38 5.64 -14.30
C SER A 44 8.71 6.91 -15.10
N VAL A 45 8.66 8.09 -14.49
CA VAL A 45 8.99 9.36 -15.14
C VAL A 45 10.48 9.51 -15.41
N ALA A 46 11.32 9.04 -14.48
CA ALA A 46 12.77 9.16 -14.62
C ALA A 46 13.36 8.07 -15.53
N ALA A 47 13.07 6.81 -15.23
CA ALA A 47 13.70 5.65 -15.87
C ALA A 47 12.84 5.01 -16.97
N GLY A 48 11.58 5.45 -17.17
CA GLY A 48 10.67 4.85 -18.15
C GLY A 48 10.26 3.41 -17.84
N SER A 49 10.54 2.91 -16.63
CA SER A 49 10.29 1.52 -16.25
C SER A 49 9.23 1.42 -15.15
N PHE A 50 8.40 0.37 -15.24
CA PHE A 50 7.48 0.03 -14.18
C PHE A 50 8.23 -0.67 -13.05
N THR A 51 8.08 -0.15 -11.84
CA THR A 51 8.59 -0.79 -10.62
C THR A 51 7.65 -1.91 -10.22
N GLN A 52 8.18 -2.96 -9.61
CA GLN A 52 7.38 -4.09 -9.10
C GLN A 52 6.19 -3.59 -8.26
N ASP A 53 6.35 -2.50 -7.49
CA ASP A 53 5.32 -1.91 -6.62
C ASP A 53 4.00 -1.58 -7.33
N VAL A 54 4.02 -1.33 -8.65
CA VAL A 54 2.81 -1.11 -9.46
C VAL A 54 1.93 -2.35 -9.45
N ASP A 55 2.52 -3.51 -9.72
CA ASP A 55 1.79 -4.76 -9.91
C ASP A 55 1.34 -5.41 -8.61
N HIS A 56 2.18 -5.37 -7.56
CA HIS A 56 1.91 -6.12 -6.32
C HIS A 56 1.42 -5.27 -5.15
N ARG A 57 1.44 -3.93 -5.24
CA ARG A 57 1.00 -3.04 -4.14
C ARG A 57 -0.04 -2.02 -4.58
N ILE A 58 0.22 -1.26 -5.65
CA ILE A 58 -0.63 -0.13 -6.05
C ILE A 58 -1.93 -0.66 -6.67
N ILE A 59 -1.84 -1.45 -7.75
CA ILE A 59 -3.02 -1.96 -8.47
C ILE A 59 -3.90 -2.82 -7.55
N PRO A 60 -3.37 -3.78 -6.76
CA PRO A 60 -4.21 -4.61 -5.89
C PRO A 60 -4.91 -3.84 -4.77
N ASN A 61 -4.23 -2.87 -4.14
CA ASN A 61 -4.85 -2.08 -3.06
C ASN A 61 -5.85 -1.06 -3.59
N TRP A 62 -5.56 -0.37 -4.68
CA TRP A 62 -6.54 0.54 -5.28
C TRP A 62 -7.71 -0.22 -5.91
N GLY A 63 -7.47 -1.41 -6.49
CA GLY A 63 -8.50 -2.37 -6.91
C GLY A 63 -9.44 -2.74 -5.76
N ALA A 64 -8.87 -3.15 -4.63
CA ALA A 64 -9.62 -3.45 -3.41
C ALA A 64 -10.38 -2.23 -2.87
N ALA A 65 -9.74 -1.06 -2.82
CA ALA A 65 -10.37 0.19 -2.37
C ALA A 65 -11.59 0.53 -3.23
N ALA A 66 -11.45 0.50 -4.56
CA ALA A 66 -12.52 0.82 -5.49
C ALA A 66 -13.67 -0.19 -5.43
N LEU A 67 -13.36 -1.48 -5.28
CA LEU A 67 -14.37 -2.53 -5.13
C LEU A 67 -15.13 -2.39 -3.80
N MET A 68 -14.45 -1.97 -2.73
CA MET A 68 -15.03 -1.81 -1.40
C MET A 68 -15.72 -0.46 -1.15
N LEU A 69 -15.65 0.49 -2.09
CA LEU A 69 -16.48 1.69 -2.07
C LEU A 69 -17.97 1.36 -2.17
N LYS A 70 -18.35 0.31 -2.92
CA LYS A 70 -19.75 -0.07 -3.14
C LYS A 70 -20.25 -1.15 -2.17
N ASN A 71 -19.38 -2.04 -1.68
CA ASN A 71 -19.74 -3.06 -0.70
C ASN A 71 -18.59 -3.28 0.29
N ARG A 72 -18.82 -3.01 1.58
CA ARG A 72 -17.82 -3.12 2.65
C ARG A 72 -17.61 -4.56 3.14
N ASN A 73 -18.33 -5.54 2.59
CA ASN A 73 -18.16 -6.93 2.98
C ASN A 73 -16.97 -7.57 2.23
N VAL A 74 -15.86 -7.75 2.96
CA VAL A 74 -14.62 -8.40 2.48
C VAL A 74 -14.89 -9.79 1.86
N GLY A 75 -15.91 -10.49 2.35
CA GLY A 75 -16.32 -11.82 1.89
C GLY A 75 -16.87 -11.88 0.47
N GLU A 76 -17.47 -10.80 -0.02
CA GLU A 76 -18.12 -10.75 -1.34
C GLU A 76 -17.34 -9.94 -2.38
N THR A 77 -16.35 -9.16 -1.91
CA THR A 77 -15.55 -8.25 -2.73
C THR A 77 -14.12 -8.77 -2.88
N LEU A 78 -13.34 -8.78 -1.80
CA LEU A 78 -11.93 -9.15 -1.82
C LEU A 78 -11.72 -10.66 -2.06
N HIS A 79 -12.64 -11.49 -1.57
CA HIS A 79 -12.58 -12.95 -1.76
C HIS A 79 -13.17 -13.44 -3.09
N ASP A 80 -13.81 -12.56 -3.88
CA ASP A 80 -14.30 -12.90 -5.22
C ASP A 80 -13.21 -12.59 -6.27
N PRO A 81 -12.51 -13.61 -6.81
CA PRO A 81 -11.40 -13.40 -7.73
C PRO A 81 -11.84 -12.74 -9.04
N LYS A 82 -13.10 -12.89 -9.47
CA LYS A 82 -13.59 -12.28 -10.71
C LYS A 82 -13.76 -10.77 -10.55
N LYS A 83 -14.37 -10.33 -9.45
CA LYS A 83 -14.57 -8.91 -9.17
C LYS A 83 -13.24 -8.21 -8.89
N MET A 84 -12.35 -8.87 -8.16
CA MET A 84 -11.01 -8.36 -7.92
C MET A 84 -10.22 -8.21 -9.24
N ALA A 85 -10.23 -9.22 -10.11
CA ALA A 85 -9.55 -9.14 -11.41
C ALA A 85 -10.06 -8.00 -12.30
N ILE A 86 -11.39 -7.77 -12.35
CA ILE A 86 -11.98 -6.67 -13.13
C ILE A 86 -11.59 -5.31 -12.53
N SER A 87 -11.67 -5.16 -11.21
CA SER A 87 -11.30 -3.91 -10.53
C SER A 87 -9.81 -3.56 -10.72
N CYS A 88 -8.92 -4.55 -10.53
CA CYS A 88 -7.49 -4.42 -10.77
C CYS A 88 -7.18 -4.17 -12.25
N GLY A 89 -7.92 -4.78 -13.18
CA GLY A 89 -7.75 -4.55 -14.62
C GLY A 89 -8.08 -3.13 -15.04
N ILE A 90 -9.20 -2.58 -14.57
CA ILE A 90 -9.62 -1.20 -14.86
C ILE A 90 -8.62 -0.20 -14.26
N ILE A 91 -8.25 -0.39 -12.99
CA ILE A 91 -7.31 0.50 -12.31
C ILE A 91 -5.90 0.36 -12.90
N GLY A 92 -5.48 -0.85 -13.26
CA GLY A 92 -4.24 -1.10 -13.97
C GLY A 92 -4.18 -0.34 -15.29
N MET A 93 -5.24 -0.38 -16.10
CA MET A 93 -5.29 0.41 -17.33
C MET A 93 -5.17 1.92 -17.07
N ILE A 94 -5.87 2.45 -16.05
CA ILE A 94 -5.82 3.88 -15.72
C ILE A 94 -4.42 4.28 -15.23
N VAL A 95 -3.83 3.50 -14.31
CA VAL A 95 -2.51 3.77 -13.74
C VAL A 95 -1.43 3.66 -14.81
N VAL A 96 -1.42 2.60 -15.60
CA VAL A 96 -0.44 2.41 -16.67
C VAL A 96 -0.57 3.50 -17.74
N ALA A 97 -1.79 3.87 -18.12
CA ALA A 97 -2.01 4.98 -19.05
C ALA A 97 -1.51 6.31 -18.47
N PHE A 98 -1.77 6.60 -17.20
CA PHE A 98 -1.29 7.80 -16.52
C PHE A 98 0.25 7.85 -16.45
N LEU A 99 0.88 6.73 -16.05
CA LEU A 99 2.33 6.62 -15.94
C LEU A 99 2.99 6.78 -17.33
N ASN A 100 2.46 6.11 -18.36
CA ASN A 100 2.95 6.23 -19.72
C ASN A 100 2.75 7.65 -20.30
N LEU A 101 1.60 8.28 -20.05
CA LEU A 101 1.33 9.64 -20.51
C LEU A 101 2.27 10.65 -19.84
N THR A 102 2.54 10.47 -18.54
CA THR A 102 3.43 11.37 -17.82
C THR A 102 4.88 11.17 -18.26
N ALA A 103 5.32 9.93 -18.50
CA ALA A 103 6.64 9.64 -19.02
C ALA A 103 6.84 10.21 -20.45
N SER A 104 5.83 10.11 -21.32
CA SER A 104 5.92 10.61 -22.70
C SER A 104 5.80 12.13 -22.83
N SER A 105 5.21 12.79 -21.82
CA SER A 105 5.03 14.26 -21.81
C SER A 105 6.24 15.03 -21.27
N VAL A 106 7.30 14.34 -20.80
CA VAL A 106 8.48 14.97 -20.20
C VAL A 106 9.54 15.25 -21.27
N PRO A 107 9.96 16.52 -21.46
CA PRO A 107 11.04 16.88 -22.37
C PRO A 107 12.38 16.24 -21.95
N GLU A 108 13.17 15.83 -22.93
CA GLU A 108 14.47 15.14 -22.74
C GLU A 108 15.45 15.95 -21.86
N ALA A 109 15.39 17.30 -21.96
CA ALA A 109 16.18 18.20 -21.13
C ALA A 109 15.81 18.16 -19.62
N LEU A 110 14.56 17.85 -19.30
CA LEU A 110 14.10 17.67 -17.92
C LEU A 110 14.31 16.23 -17.45
N GLN A 111 14.34 15.25 -18.34
CA GLN A 111 14.54 13.84 -18.00
C GLN A 111 15.90 13.59 -17.33
N VAL A 112 16.98 14.20 -17.81
CA VAL A 112 18.32 14.04 -17.20
C VAL A 112 18.36 14.63 -15.78
N THR A 113 17.69 15.76 -15.56
CA THR A 113 17.60 16.40 -14.24
C THR A 113 16.66 15.61 -13.32
N ALA A 114 15.54 15.11 -13.86
CA ALA A 114 14.60 14.24 -13.19
C ALA A 114 15.27 12.96 -12.73
N VAL A 115 16.02 12.27 -13.59
CA VAL A 115 16.79 11.06 -13.20
C VAL A 115 17.77 11.38 -12.07
N LYS A 116 18.51 12.49 -12.17
CA LYS A 116 19.51 12.87 -11.16
C LYS A 116 18.92 13.30 -9.82
N VAL A 117 17.65 13.69 -9.75
CA VAL A 117 17.00 14.16 -8.51
C VAL A 117 15.94 13.18 -8.00
N LEU A 118 15.02 12.76 -8.86
CA LEU A 118 13.91 11.88 -8.50
C LEU A 118 14.36 10.46 -8.20
N VAL A 119 15.35 9.90 -8.89
CA VAL A 119 15.80 8.51 -8.61
C VAL A 119 16.55 8.42 -7.27
N PRO A 120 17.48 9.34 -6.93
CA PRO A 120 18.06 9.37 -5.59
C PRO A 120 17.03 9.69 -4.51
N ALA A 121 16.09 10.61 -4.76
CA ALA A 121 15.03 10.93 -3.80
C ALA A 121 14.09 9.74 -3.54
N ALA A 122 13.69 9.01 -4.59
CA ALA A 122 12.89 7.78 -4.50
C ALA A 122 13.61 6.71 -3.68
N ASN A 123 14.91 6.46 -3.96
CA ASN A 123 15.73 5.53 -3.18
C ASN A 123 15.84 5.95 -1.71
N LEU A 124 16.00 7.24 -1.42
CA LEU A 124 16.10 7.73 -0.05
C LEU A 124 14.76 7.60 0.67
N LEU A 125 13.64 7.83 -0.02
CA LEU A 125 12.30 7.63 0.51
C LEU A 125 12.05 6.17 0.90
N VAL A 126 12.39 5.23 0.02
CA VAL A 126 12.17 3.79 0.25
C VAL A 126 13.14 3.23 1.29
N ASN A 127 14.43 3.51 1.15
CA ASN A 127 15.44 2.84 1.96
C ASN A 127 15.73 3.53 3.29
N THR A 128 15.42 4.82 3.41
CA THR A 128 15.70 5.60 4.63
C THR A 128 14.43 6.07 5.31
N VAL A 129 13.55 6.78 4.59
CA VAL A 129 12.38 7.41 5.21
C VAL A 129 11.33 6.38 5.64
N MET A 130 11.04 5.38 4.79
CA MET A 130 10.02 4.38 5.08
C MET A 130 10.36 3.52 6.33
N PRO A 131 11.60 3.01 6.53
CA PRO A 131 11.98 2.35 7.78
C PRO A 131 11.86 3.24 9.01
N VAL A 132 12.23 4.52 8.89
CA VAL A 132 12.12 5.48 10.01
C VAL A 132 10.65 5.70 10.39
N ILE A 133 9.77 5.90 9.41
CA ILE A 133 8.32 6.01 9.66
C ILE A 133 7.79 4.73 10.31
N PHE A 134 8.24 3.55 9.86
CA PHE A 134 7.85 2.28 10.44
C PHE A 134 8.26 2.14 11.90
N TRP A 135 9.48 2.55 12.26
CA TRP A 135 9.92 2.58 13.66
C TRP A 135 9.13 3.59 14.49
N LEU A 136 8.87 4.77 13.97
CA LEU A 136 8.06 5.78 14.67
C LEU A 136 6.63 5.28 14.92
N ALA A 137 6.02 4.63 13.94
CA ALA A 137 4.70 4.00 14.08
C ALA A 137 4.71 2.85 15.10
N ALA A 138 5.75 2.01 15.09
CA ALA A 138 5.90 0.93 16.07
C ALA A 138 6.07 1.46 17.50
N ILE A 139 6.82 2.55 17.68
CA ILE A 139 7.00 3.20 18.99
C ILE A 139 5.69 3.82 19.47
N ASP A 140 4.91 4.48 18.60
CA ASP A 140 3.61 5.05 18.97
C ASP A 140 2.59 3.96 19.36
N ALA A 141 2.52 2.87 18.58
CA ALA A 141 1.70 1.71 18.90
C ALA A 141 2.10 1.07 20.24
N GLY A 142 3.42 0.93 20.48
CA GLY A 142 3.96 0.41 21.75
C GLY A 142 3.62 1.29 22.96
N LYS A 143 3.66 2.62 22.81
CA LYS A 143 3.25 3.56 23.88
C LYS A 143 1.76 3.43 24.21
N LYS A 144 0.89 3.31 23.20
CA LYS A 144 -0.56 3.11 23.40
C LYS A 144 -0.87 1.78 24.09
N ILE A 145 -0.20 0.69 23.68
CA ILE A 145 -0.35 -0.64 24.31
C ILE A 145 0.14 -0.63 25.76
N ARG A 146 1.27 0.05 26.04
CA ARG A 146 1.79 0.19 27.41
C ARG A 146 0.83 0.96 28.32
N LEU A 147 0.26 2.05 27.83
CA LEU A 147 -0.74 2.85 28.56
C LEU A 147 -1.99 2.02 28.90
N LEU A 148 -2.49 1.24 27.94
CA LEU A 148 -3.64 0.36 28.16
C LEU A 148 -3.31 -0.79 29.12
N GLY A 149 -2.10 -1.36 29.03
CA GLY A 149 -1.63 -2.41 29.93
C GLY A 149 -1.41 -1.94 31.36
N ASP A 150 -0.89 -0.71 31.54
CA ASP A 150 -0.72 -0.08 32.85
C ASP A 150 -2.09 0.25 33.48
N ASP A 151 -3.07 0.75 32.72
CA ASP A 151 -4.42 0.99 33.21
C ASP A 151 -5.14 -0.32 33.58
N PHE A 152 -5.04 -1.36 32.75
CA PHE A 152 -5.59 -2.67 33.05
C PHE A 152 -4.97 -3.30 34.29
N ARG A 153 -3.64 -3.16 34.48
CA ARG A 153 -2.95 -3.63 35.69
C ARG A 153 -3.41 -2.86 36.93
N ARG A 154 -3.64 -1.55 36.84
CA ARG A 154 -4.16 -0.74 37.96
C ARG A 154 -5.59 -1.11 38.33
N ARG A 155 -6.47 -1.31 37.36
CA ARG A 155 -7.86 -1.76 37.61
C ARG A 155 -7.88 -3.13 38.26
N ARG A 156 -7.08 -4.08 37.78
CA ARG A 156 -6.99 -5.41 38.41
C ARG A 156 -6.43 -5.37 39.83
N ALA A 157 -5.53 -4.44 40.15
CA ALA A 157 -5.01 -4.27 41.51
C ALA A 157 -6.03 -3.64 42.47
N ALA A 158 -7.03 -2.90 41.96
CA ALA A 158 -8.10 -2.31 42.76
C ALA A 158 -9.23 -3.31 43.09
N ASP A 159 -9.42 -4.35 42.27
CA ASP A 159 -10.47 -5.37 42.49
C ASP A 159 -10.10 -6.45 43.53
N TYR A 160 -8.85 -6.47 44.02
CA TYR A 160 -8.36 -7.41 45.06
C TYR A 160 -8.03 -6.75 46.41
N GLY A 161 -8.54 -5.53 46.65
CA GLY A 161 -8.33 -4.76 47.90
C GLY A 161 -9.59 -4.67 48.76
#